data_AF-A0A453BXJ0-F1
#
_entry.id   AF-A0A453BXJ0-F1
#
_cell.length_a   1.000
_cell.length_b   1.000
_cell.length_c   1.000
_cell.angle_alpha   90.00
_cell.angle_beta   90.00
_cell.angle_gamma   90.00
#
_symmetry.space_group_name_H-M   'P 1'
#
loop_
_entity.id
_entity.type
_entity.pdbx_description
1 polymer ?
#
loop_
_entity_poly.entity_id
_entity_poly.type
_entity_poly.pdbx_seq_one_letter_code
_entity_poly.pdbx_strand_id
1 'polypeptide(L)'
;AVLSRAASPGKVLVPDGESDDLASPAQPEELQIPEDIEEQTAEVNMTGGTAEKLQSSEPTQGIVETITDGVTKGVKELVVGEKPRVVPKPGDGQKIYEIDPTLKDFRSHLDYRYSEYKRIRAAIDQHEGGLEAFSRGYEKLGFTRSSAEGITYREWAPGAHSAALVGDFNNWNPNADTMTRDDYGVWEIFLPNNADGSSAIPHGSRVKIRMDTPSGVKDSISAWIKFSVQAPGEIPFNGIYYDPPEEEKYVFQHPQPKRPESLRIYESHIGMSSPEPKINSYANFRDEVLPRIKRLGYNAVQIMAIQEHSYYASFGYHVTNFFAPSSRFGTPEDLKSLIDRAHELGLLVLMDIVHSHSSNNTLDGLNGFDGTDTHYFHGGPRGHHWMWDSRLFNYGSWEVCSSDFCHHIWLTVPVNLFLHMLIFYSYAGIEILTVKREMVA
;
A
#
# COMPACT_ATOMS: atom_id res chain seq x y z
N ALA A 1 11.04 -53.73 21.79
CA ALA A 1 11.00 -54.70 20.67
C ALA A 1 10.80 -53.89 19.40
N VAL A 2 11.87 -53.57 18.64
CA VAL A 2 12.39 -54.36 17.49
C VAL A 2 11.45 -54.14 16.29
N LEU A 3 11.81 -53.54 15.15
CA LEU A 3 13.13 -53.39 14.51
C LEU A 3 13.14 -52.24 13.48
N SER A 4 14.29 -51.60 13.40
CA SER A 4 14.83 -50.79 12.32
C SER A 4 15.22 -51.64 11.10
N ARG A 5 15.19 -51.06 9.89
CA ARG A 5 16.15 -51.38 8.82
C ARG A 5 16.50 -50.13 8.01
N ALA A 6 17.79 -49.81 8.03
CA ALA A 6 18.45 -48.90 7.10
C ALA A 6 18.78 -49.62 5.79
N ALA A 7 18.85 -48.87 4.68
CA ALA A 7 19.57 -49.25 3.48
C ALA A 7 20.24 -48.00 2.86
N SER A 8 21.53 -48.14 2.56
CA SER A 8 22.46 -47.17 1.98
C SER A 8 22.39 -47.15 0.43
N PRO A 9 23.07 -46.21 -0.26
CA PRO A 9 22.60 -45.58 -1.50
C PRO A 9 23.04 -46.31 -2.78
N GLY A 10 22.26 -46.18 -3.84
CA GLY A 10 22.59 -46.75 -5.15
C GLY A 10 21.88 -46.09 -6.32
N LYS A 11 22.67 -45.42 -7.16
CA LYS A 11 22.52 -45.13 -8.59
C LYS A 11 21.40 -44.17 -9.06
N VAL A 12 21.87 -43.01 -9.48
CA VAL A 12 21.29 -42.08 -10.45
C VAL A 12 20.95 -42.82 -11.74
N LEU A 13 19.74 -42.64 -12.24
CA LEU A 13 19.31 -43.02 -13.59
C LEU A 13 19.09 -41.74 -14.40
N VAL A 14 19.94 -41.52 -15.40
CA VAL A 14 19.79 -40.53 -16.46
C VAL A 14 19.06 -41.22 -17.63
N PRO A 15 17.99 -40.66 -18.19
CA PRO A 15 17.50 -41.10 -19.48
C PRO A 15 18.30 -40.42 -20.60
N ASP A 16 18.95 -41.24 -21.43
CA ASP A 16 19.63 -40.85 -22.66
C ASP A 16 18.67 -40.21 -23.66
N GLY A 17 19.23 -39.25 -24.42
CA GLY A 17 18.50 -38.45 -25.40
C GLY A 17 18.26 -39.14 -26.74
N GLU A 18 17.28 -38.61 -27.45
CA GLU A 18 17.15 -38.74 -28.89
C GLU A 18 17.41 -37.37 -29.53
N SER A 19 18.26 -37.41 -30.54
CA SER A 19 18.69 -36.33 -31.41
C SER A 19 17.60 -35.95 -32.41
N ASP A 20 17.38 -34.65 -32.62
CA ASP A 20 16.89 -34.15 -33.90
C ASP A 20 17.51 -32.78 -34.21
N ASP A 21 17.76 -32.59 -35.50
CA ASP A 21 18.79 -31.75 -36.11
C ASP A 21 18.65 -30.22 -35.92
N LEU A 22 19.82 -29.60 -35.81
CA LEU A 22 20.06 -28.16 -35.80
C LEU A 22 19.83 -27.55 -37.19
N ALA A 23 18.76 -26.76 -37.35
CA ALA A 23 18.64 -25.75 -38.40
C ALA A 23 19.18 -24.41 -37.87
N SER A 24 20.12 -23.80 -38.61
CA SER A 24 20.76 -22.52 -38.27
C SER A 24 19.77 -21.35 -38.25
N PRO A 25 19.97 -20.32 -37.39
CA PRO A 25 19.12 -19.14 -37.39
C PRO A 25 19.43 -18.23 -38.58
N ALA A 26 18.39 -17.82 -39.29
CA ALA A 26 18.44 -16.75 -40.29
C ALA A 26 18.87 -15.42 -39.65
N GLN A 27 19.65 -14.64 -40.39
CA GLN A 27 20.07 -13.27 -40.02
C GLN A 27 18.85 -12.34 -39.89
N PRO A 28 18.88 -11.31 -39.03
CA PRO A 28 17.80 -10.32 -38.98
C PRO A 28 17.88 -9.41 -40.21
N GLU A 29 16.78 -9.33 -40.97
CA GLU A 29 16.57 -8.30 -41.98
C GLU A 29 16.49 -6.90 -41.33
N GLU A 30 17.18 -5.95 -41.95
CA GLU A 30 17.11 -4.51 -41.65
C GLU A 30 15.66 -4.00 -41.82
N LEU A 31 15.05 -3.52 -40.73
CA LEU A 31 13.87 -2.66 -40.83
C LEU A 31 14.30 -1.25 -41.23
N GLN A 32 14.02 -0.89 -42.49
CA GLN A 32 14.09 0.47 -42.98
C GLN A 32 13.02 1.35 -42.33
N ILE A 33 13.46 2.50 -41.80
CA ILE A 33 12.62 3.58 -41.28
C ILE A 33 12.17 4.42 -42.47
N PRO A 34 10.85 4.64 -42.71
CA PRO A 34 10.41 5.68 -43.62
C PRO A 34 10.57 7.06 -42.96
N GLU A 35 11.35 7.92 -43.59
CA GLU A 35 11.31 9.38 -43.43
C GLU A 35 9.94 9.93 -43.87
N ASP A 36 9.65 11.15 -43.41
CA ASP A 36 8.55 12.05 -43.80
C ASP A 36 7.24 11.99 -42.99
N ILE A 37 7.12 12.83 -41.96
CA ILE A 37 5.93 13.68 -41.75
C ILE A 37 6.38 15.09 -41.38
N GLU A 38 6.06 16.03 -42.27
CA GLU A 38 6.32 17.47 -42.21
C GLU A 38 5.63 18.18 -41.03
N GLU A 39 6.33 19.19 -40.51
CA GLU A 39 5.80 20.31 -39.73
C GLU A 39 4.62 20.98 -40.46
N GLN A 40 3.49 21.12 -39.78
CA GLN A 40 2.54 22.21 -40.06
C GLN A 40 2.23 22.97 -38.78
N THR A 41 2.87 24.12 -38.67
CA THR A 41 2.51 25.25 -37.82
C THR A 41 1.24 25.90 -38.36
N ALA A 42 0.22 26.06 -37.51
CA ALA A 42 -0.91 26.92 -37.80
C ALA A 42 -1.10 27.90 -36.64
N GLU A 43 -0.67 29.14 -36.89
CA GLU A 43 -1.00 30.33 -36.12
C GLU A 43 -2.51 30.60 -36.18
N VAL A 44 -3.12 30.91 -35.03
CA VAL A 44 -4.39 31.66 -35.01
C VAL A 44 -4.23 32.85 -34.07
N ASN A 45 -4.03 34.00 -34.69
CA ASN A 45 -4.18 35.33 -34.09
C ASN A 45 -5.66 35.61 -33.81
N MET A 46 -5.99 35.99 -32.57
CA MET A 46 -7.18 36.79 -32.27
C MET A 46 -6.78 37.91 -31.30
N THR A 47 -6.68 39.11 -31.85
CA THR A 47 -6.52 40.37 -31.11
C THR A 47 -7.87 40.96 -30.72
N GLY A 48 -7.96 41.49 -29.50
CA GLY A 48 -8.67 42.75 -29.23
C GLY A 48 -9.86 42.67 -28.26
N GLY A 49 -9.66 43.14 -27.03
CA GLY A 49 -10.71 43.47 -26.07
C GLY A 49 -10.15 43.88 -24.71
N THR A 50 -10.09 45.18 -24.45
CA THR A 50 -9.45 45.86 -23.31
C THR A 50 -10.20 45.79 -21.98
N ALA A 51 -9.40 45.75 -20.90
CA ALA A 51 -9.55 46.37 -19.57
C ALA A 51 -10.72 45.95 -18.64
N GLU A 52 -10.38 45.40 -17.47
CA GLU A 52 -10.39 46.18 -16.22
C GLU A 52 -9.70 45.44 -15.06
N LYS A 53 -9.18 46.25 -14.13
CA LYS A 53 -8.22 45.93 -13.08
C LYS A 53 -8.97 45.94 -11.75
N LEU A 54 -8.93 44.88 -10.95
CA LEU A 54 -9.30 44.96 -9.54
C LEU A 54 -8.29 44.22 -8.65
N GLN A 55 -7.65 45.01 -7.81
CA GLN A 55 -6.84 44.61 -6.66
C GLN A 55 -7.75 44.55 -5.42
N SER A 56 -7.53 43.57 -4.55
CA SER A 56 -7.83 43.64 -3.10
C SER A 56 -7.11 42.46 -2.43
N SER A 57 -5.93 42.67 -1.83
CA SER A 57 -5.66 43.14 -0.46
C SER A 57 -5.84 42.06 0.62
N GLU A 58 -4.70 41.66 1.18
CA GLU A 58 -4.53 40.82 2.37
C GLU A 58 -5.23 41.42 3.62
N PRO A 59 -5.67 40.61 4.61
CA PRO A 59 -6.03 41.13 5.91
C PRO A 59 -4.88 40.98 6.93
N THR A 60 -4.52 42.15 7.46
CA THR A 60 -3.59 42.45 8.54
C THR A 60 -3.97 41.77 9.86
N GLN A 61 -2.97 41.26 10.57
CA GLN A 61 -3.05 40.83 11.98
C GLN A 61 -3.38 42.01 12.89
N GLY A 62 -4.51 41.94 13.60
CA GLY A 62 -4.90 42.88 14.66
C GLY A 62 -4.71 42.23 16.03
N ILE A 63 -3.79 42.79 16.81
CA ILE A 63 -3.60 42.50 18.24
C ILE A 63 -4.70 43.23 19.02
N VAL A 64 -5.45 42.49 19.86
CA VAL A 64 -6.30 43.07 20.89
C VAL A 64 -5.78 42.58 22.24
N GLU A 65 -5.09 43.46 22.96
CA GLU A 65 -4.78 43.27 24.38
C GLU A 65 -6.05 43.55 25.21
N THR A 66 -6.42 42.62 26.08
CA THR A 66 -7.31 42.91 27.21
C THR A 66 -6.70 42.28 28.45
N ILE A 67 -6.29 43.14 29.37
CA ILE A 67 -5.72 42.80 30.67
C ILE A 67 -6.87 42.46 31.63
N THR A 68 -6.90 41.25 32.16
CA THR A 68 -7.50 40.94 33.46
C THR A 68 -6.69 39.84 34.17
N ASP A 69 -6.19 40.19 35.36
CA ASP A 69 -5.44 39.33 36.27
C ASP A 69 -6.30 38.16 36.81
N GLY A 70 -5.70 36.96 36.89
CA GLY A 70 -6.34 35.81 37.55
C GLY A 70 -5.54 34.52 37.43
N VAL A 71 -4.79 34.18 38.48
CA VAL A 71 -3.93 33.00 38.63
C VAL A 71 -4.68 31.69 38.31
N THR A 72 -4.27 31.00 37.23
CA THR A 72 -4.45 29.55 37.07
C THR A 72 -3.18 28.96 36.45
N LYS A 73 -2.62 27.94 37.11
CA LYS A 73 -1.47 27.16 36.62
C LYS A 73 -1.87 26.47 35.32
N GLY A 74 -1.36 26.97 34.20
CA GLY A 74 -1.49 26.34 32.89
C GLY A 74 -0.63 25.10 32.78
N VAL A 75 -1.27 23.96 32.53
CA VAL A 75 -0.66 22.76 31.97
C VAL A 75 -0.03 23.17 30.64
N LYS A 76 1.29 23.01 30.50
CA LYS A 76 1.95 23.16 29.19
C LYS A 76 1.59 21.94 28.36
N GLU A 77 0.52 22.06 27.58
CA GLU A 77 0.28 21.24 26.41
C GLU A 77 1.47 21.46 25.46
N LEU A 78 2.35 20.45 25.37
CA LEU A 78 3.39 20.39 24.35
C LEU A 78 2.69 20.03 23.03
N VAL A 79 2.11 21.03 22.37
CA VAL A 79 1.76 20.93 20.95
C VAL A 79 3.08 20.95 20.20
N VAL A 80 3.65 19.75 19.99
CA VAL A 80 4.75 19.57 19.05
C VAL A 80 4.15 19.79 17.66
N GLY A 81 4.34 21.00 17.13
CA GLY A 81 3.98 21.31 15.76
C GLY A 81 4.78 20.42 14.82
N GLU A 82 4.13 19.39 14.28
CA GLU A 82 4.70 18.61 13.18
C GLU A 82 4.85 19.53 11.98
N LYS A 83 6.08 19.71 11.49
CA LYS A 83 6.31 20.41 10.23
C LYS A 83 5.65 19.60 9.11
N PRO A 84 4.87 20.23 8.20
CA PRO A 84 4.33 19.55 7.04
C PRO A 84 5.47 18.86 6.27
N ARG A 85 5.35 17.55 6.05
CA ARG A 85 6.34 16.77 5.30
C ARG A 85 6.18 17.08 3.81
N VAL A 86 6.74 18.20 3.36
CA VAL A 86 6.71 18.59 1.95
C VAL A 86 7.68 17.71 1.15
N VAL A 87 7.16 16.99 0.16
CA VAL A 87 8.00 16.28 -0.81
C VAL A 87 8.75 17.30 -1.67
N PRO A 88 10.10 17.32 -1.64
CA PRO A 88 10.87 18.30 -2.41
C PRO A 88 10.63 18.13 -3.91
N LYS A 89 10.70 19.24 -4.64
CA LYS A 89 10.64 19.21 -6.11
C LYS A 89 11.80 18.39 -6.67
N PRO A 90 11.59 17.67 -7.80
CA PRO A 90 12.67 17.03 -8.54
C PRO A 90 13.81 18.00 -8.85
N GLY A 91 15.06 17.56 -8.68
CA GLY A 91 16.25 18.28 -9.14
C GLY A 91 16.45 18.19 -10.66
N ASP A 92 17.71 18.33 -11.11
CA ASP A 92 18.10 18.13 -12.51
C ASP A 92 18.45 16.68 -12.87
N GLY A 93 18.54 15.81 -11.87
CA GLY A 93 18.86 14.38 -12.01
C GLY A 93 20.34 14.10 -12.30
N GLN A 94 21.24 15.10 -12.30
CA GLN A 94 22.60 14.93 -12.81
C GLN A 94 23.62 14.45 -11.77
N LYS A 95 23.32 14.64 -10.47
CA LYS A 95 24.23 14.31 -9.36
C LYS A 95 24.73 12.86 -9.36
N ILE A 96 23.95 11.92 -9.90
CA ILE A 96 24.34 10.51 -9.96
C ILE A 96 25.62 10.30 -10.79
N TYR A 97 25.84 11.12 -11.82
CA TYR A 97 27.03 11.05 -12.68
C TYR A 97 28.27 11.69 -12.04
N GLU A 98 28.08 12.51 -11.00
CA GLU A 98 29.17 13.05 -10.18
C GLU A 98 29.60 12.03 -9.13
N ILE A 99 28.63 11.33 -8.55
CA ILE A 99 28.84 10.26 -7.56
C ILE A 99 29.51 9.05 -8.23
N ASP A 100 29.00 8.64 -9.39
CA ASP A 100 29.54 7.53 -10.19
C ASP A 100 29.63 7.93 -11.67
N PRO A 101 30.82 8.37 -12.13
CA PRO A 101 31.04 8.76 -13.52
C PRO A 101 30.82 7.63 -14.55
N THR A 102 30.86 6.36 -14.14
CA THR A 102 30.65 5.22 -15.06
C THR A 102 29.20 5.16 -15.59
N LEU A 103 28.25 5.76 -14.86
CA LEU A 103 26.85 5.84 -15.28
C LEU A 103 26.65 6.70 -16.53
N LYS A 104 27.63 7.52 -16.93
CA LYS A 104 27.55 8.36 -18.14
C LYS A 104 27.39 7.53 -19.41
N ASP A 105 27.91 6.32 -19.44
CA ASP A 105 27.77 5.41 -20.58
C ASP A 105 26.32 4.96 -20.80
N PHE A 106 25.47 5.11 -19.78
CA PHE A 106 24.04 4.76 -19.80
C PHE A 106 23.12 5.99 -19.74
N ARG A 107 23.66 7.18 -20.02
CA ARG A 107 22.96 8.46 -19.85
C ARG A 107 21.65 8.54 -20.63
N SER A 108 21.60 8.03 -21.87
CA SER A 108 20.39 8.05 -22.69
C SER A 108 19.19 7.43 -21.97
N HIS A 109 19.42 6.27 -21.34
CA HIS A 109 18.39 5.53 -20.63
C HIS A 109 18.07 6.13 -19.26
N LEU A 110 19.08 6.60 -18.51
CA LEU A 110 18.87 7.22 -17.20
C LEU A 110 18.16 8.58 -17.30
N ASP A 111 18.54 9.41 -18.28
CA ASP A 111 17.88 10.69 -18.53
C ASP A 111 16.44 10.49 -19.02
N TYR A 112 16.18 9.47 -19.85
CA TYR A 112 14.81 9.09 -20.25
C TYR A 112 13.95 8.65 -19.04
N ARG A 113 14.49 7.79 -18.15
CA ARG A 113 13.78 7.41 -16.91
C ARG A 113 13.46 8.63 -16.06
N TYR A 114 14.40 9.55 -15.95
CA TYR A 114 14.20 10.77 -15.18
C TYR A 114 13.17 11.70 -15.83
N SER A 115 13.11 11.78 -17.16
CA SER A 115 12.08 12.56 -17.86
C SER A 115 10.69 11.98 -17.65
N GLU A 116 10.52 10.65 -17.69
CA GLU A 116 9.23 10.01 -17.40
C GLU A 116 8.79 10.24 -15.95
N TYR A 117 9.72 10.12 -15.00
CA TYR A 117 9.45 10.47 -13.60
C TYR A 117 8.95 11.91 -13.46
N LYS A 118 9.64 12.89 -14.07
CA LYS A 118 9.22 14.31 -14.03
C LYS A 118 7.87 14.52 -14.68
N ARG A 119 7.59 13.85 -15.81
CA ARG A 119 6.31 13.95 -16.52
C ARG A 119 5.15 13.46 -15.65
N ILE A 120 5.29 12.27 -15.05
CA ILE A 120 4.26 11.71 -14.16
C ILE A 120 4.12 12.57 -12.89
N ARG A 121 5.23 13.00 -12.30
CA ARG A 121 5.21 13.88 -11.12
C ARG A 121 4.47 15.18 -11.39
N ALA A 122 4.71 15.80 -12.55
CA ALA A 122 4.03 17.03 -12.96
C ALA A 122 2.52 16.80 -13.16
N ALA A 123 2.12 15.67 -13.75
CA ALA A 123 0.72 15.32 -13.89
C ALA A 123 0.03 15.16 -12.52
N ILE A 124 0.68 14.50 -11.56
CA ILE A 124 0.16 14.36 -10.18
C ILE A 124 0.04 15.73 -9.50
N ASP A 125 1.06 16.58 -9.63
CA ASP A 125 1.02 17.94 -9.08
C ASP A 125 -0.13 18.76 -9.67
N GLN A 126 -0.40 18.61 -10.97
CA GLN A 126 -1.45 19.33 -11.68
C GLN A 126 -2.86 18.83 -11.35
N HIS A 127 -3.06 17.51 -11.28
CA HIS A 127 -4.39 16.92 -11.23
C HIS A 127 -4.82 16.46 -9.83
N GLU A 128 -3.88 16.21 -8.92
CA GLU A 128 -4.15 15.56 -7.64
C GLU A 128 -3.72 16.42 -6.43
N GLY A 129 -3.17 17.61 -6.66
CA GLY A 129 -2.64 18.47 -5.60
C GLY A 129 -1.27 18.02 -5.07
N GLY A 130 -0.55 17.19 -5.84
CA GLY A 130 0.79 16.70 -5.53
C GLY A 130 0.82 15.38 -4.77
N LEU A 131 2.03 14.82 -4.60
CA LEU A 131 2.19 13.45 -4.07
C LEU A 131 1.59 13.24 -2.68
N GLU A 132 1.57 14.26 -1.82
CA GLU A 132 0.97 14.14 -0.48
C GLU A 132 -0.54 13.90 -0.58
N ALA A 133 -1.27 14.77 -1.28
CA ALA A 133 -2.71 14.63 -1.47
C ALA A 133 -3.06 13.35 -2.25
N PHE A 134 -2.29 13.03 -3.29
CA PHE A 134 -2.46 11.82 -4.09
C PHE A 134 -2.31 10.54 -3.25
N SER A 135 -1.40 10.55 -2.27
CA SER A 135 -1.14 9.39 -1.39
C SER A 135 -2.20 9.14 -0.31
N ARG A 136 -3.20 10.03 -0.18
CA ARG A 136 -4.27 9.92 0.83
C ARG A 136 -5.52 9.24 0.27
N GLY A 137 -5.34 8.33 -0.68
CA GLY A 137 -6.42 7.55 -1.31
C GLY A 137 -7.28 6.80 -0.29
N TYR A 138 -6.68 6.28 0.79
CA TYR A 138 -7.39 5.56 1.87
C TYR A 138 -8.39 6.44 2.66
N GLU A 139 -8.34 7.77 2.51
CA GLU A 139 -9.32 8.70 3.08
C GLU A 139 -10.55 8.89 2.19
N LYS A 140 -10.49 8.37 0.95
CA LYS A 140 -11.57 8.44 -0.04
C LYS A 140 -12.11 7.05 -0.40
N LEU A 141 -11.21 6.10 -0.66
CA LEU A 141 -11.47 4.72 -1.04
C LEU A 141 -11.55 3.79 0.17
N GLY A 142 -12.25 2.67 0.01
CA GLY A 142 -12.63 1.81 1.12
C GLY A 142 -13.70 2.45 1.99
N PHE A 143 -13.72 2.07 3.27
CA PHE A 143 -14.70 2.58 4.23
C PHE A 143 -14.20 3.85 4.92
N THR A 144 -14.99 4.91 4.79
CA THR A 144 -14.77 6.21 5.44
C THR A 144 -15.97 6.53 6.33
N ARG A 145 -15.71 7.02 7.54
CA ARG A 145 -16.73 7.25 8.57
C ARG A 145 -16.82 8.73 8.90
N SER A 146 -18.01 9.31 8.78
CA SER A 146 -18.39 10.57 9.38
C SER A 146 -19.32 10.29 10.56
N SER A 147 -18.87 10.53 11.80
CA SER A 147 -19.66 10.20 13.00
C SER A 147 -21.04 10.88 13.00
N ALA A 148 -21.15 12.07 12.41
CA ALA A 148 -22.40 12.81 12.33
C ALA A 148 -23.35 12.28 11.24
N GLU A 149 -22.82 11.82 10.11
CA GLU A 149 -23.62 11.58 8.90
C GLU A 149 -23.85 10.10 8.61
N GLY A 150 -22.78 9.29 8.59
CA GLY A 150 -22.87 7.96 7.99
C GLY A 150 -21.52 7.36 7.59
N ILE A 151 -21.58 6.28 6.83
CA ILE A 151 -20.43 5.60 6.22
C ILE A 151 -20.49 5.83 4.72
N THR A 152 -19.38 6.25 4.13
CA THR A 152 -19.21 6.19 2.68
C THR A 152 -18.26 5.07 2.35
N TYR A 153 -18.67 4.17 1.46
CA TYR A 153 -17.83 3.14 0.89
C TYR A 153 -17.58 3.44 -0.60
N ARG A 154 -16.30 3.43 -0.99
CA ARG A 154 -15.90 3.55 -2.40
C ARG A 154 -14.95 2.45 -2.82
N GLU A 155 -15.08 1.99 -4.06
CA GLU A 155 -14.25 0.93 -4.61
C GLU A 155 -13.99 1.14 -6.10
N TRP A 156 -12.74 0.99 -6.53
CA TRP A 156 -12.41 1.03 -7.96
C TRP A 156 -12.60 -0.36 -8.55
N ALA A 157 -13.56 -0.49 -9.47
CA ALA A 157 -13.88 -1.74 -10.16
C ALA A 157 -14.46 -1.43 -11.56
N PRO A 158 -13.63 -0.93 -12.49
CA PRO A 158 -14.10 -0.44 -13.79
C PRO A 158 -14.65 -1.56 -14.69
N GLY A 159 -14.21 -2.81 -14.49
CA GLY A 159 -14.73 -3.97 -15.21
C GLY A 159 -16.11 -4.42 -14.76
N ALA A 160 -16.57 -4.05 -13.57
CA ALA A 160 -17.88 -4.47 -13.06
C ALA A 160 -19.04 -3.79 -13.81
N HIS A 161 -20.10 -4.55 -14.05
CA HIS A 161 -21.35 -4.05 -14.66
C HIS A 161 -22.31 -3.48 -13.61
N SER A 162 -22.34 -4.08 -12.43
CA SER A 162 -23.08 -3.59 -11.25
C SER A 162 -22.32 -3.95 -9.97
N ALA A 163 -22.51 -3.17 -8.91
CA ALA A 163 -21.95 -3.46 -7.61
C ALA A 163 -22.95 -3.17 -6.48
N ALA A 164 -22.86 -3.95 -5.41
CA ALA A 164 -23.60 -3.77 -4.17
C ALA A 164 -22.69 -4.06 -2.97
N LEU A 165 -22.86 -3.30 -1.90
CA LEU A 165 -22.21 -3.59 -0.63
C LEU A 165 -23.03 -4.64 0.12
N VAL A 166 -22.40 -5.74 0.52
CA VAL A 166 -23.08 -6.83 1.24
C VAL A 166 -22.36 -7.16 2.53
N GLY A 167 -23.09 -7.58 3.54
CA GLY A 167 -22.49 -7.98 4.80
C GLY A 167 -23.52 -8.38 5.85
N ASP A 168 -23.05 -8.59 7.06
CA ASP A 168 -23.93 -8.96 8.18
C ASP A 168 -25.01 -7.88 8.43
N PHE A 169 -24.68 -6.61 8.20
CA PHE A 169 -25.58 -5.46 8.40
C PHE A 169 -26.83 -5.48 7.52
N ASN A 170 -26.78 -6.11 6.34
CA ASN A 170 -27.91 -6.20 5.40
C ASN A 170 -28.32 -7.63 5.06
N ASN A 171 -27.96 -8.60 5.92
CA ASN A 171 -28.21 -10.03 5.73
C ASN A 171 -27.69 -10.55 4.38
N TRP A 172 -26.58 -10.00 3.89
CA TRP A 172 -25.95 -10.39 2.63
C TRP A 172 -26.86 -10.24 1.39
N ASN A 173 -27.83 -9.31 1.45
CA ASN A 173 -28.79 -9.08 0.37
C ASN A 173 -28.19 -8.17 -0.72
N PRO A 174 -27.94 -8.67 -1.95
CA PRO A 174 -27.37 -7.87 -3.04
C PRO A 174 -28.25 -6.71 -3.52
N ASN A 175 -29.54 -6.74 -3.19
CA ASN A 175 -30.50 -5.75 -3.68
C ASN A 175 -30.78 -4.64 -2.66
N ALA A 176 -30.20 -4.72 -1.45
CA ALA A 176 -30.46 -3.76 -0.38
C ALA A 176 -29.63 -2.47 -0.57
N ASP A 177 -28.34 -2.63 -0.85
CA ASP A 177 -27.34 -1.55 -0.79
C ASP A 177 -26.53 -1.49 -2.09
N THR A 178 -27.22 -1.14 -3.19
CA THR A 178 -26.61 -1.00 -4.52
C THR A 178 -25.76 0.27 -4.65
N MET A 179 -24.64 0.17 -5.35
CA MET A 179 -23.67 1.26 -5.52
C MET A 179 -23.88 2.01 -6.84
N THR A 180 -23.44 3.26 -6.90
CA THR A 180 -23.44 4.09 -8.12
C THR A 180 -22.04 4.19 -8.68
N ARG A 181 -21.87 4.04 -10.00
CA ARG A 181 -20.58 4.10 -10.69
C ARG A 181 -20.34 5.49 -11.28
N ASP A 182 -19.13 6.02 -11.12
CA ASP A 182 -18.69 7.25 -11.79
C ASP A 182 -18.04 6.97 -13.17
N ASP A 183 -17.58 8.03 -13.83
CA ASP A 183 -16.98 7.96 -15.17
C ASP A 183 -15.62 7.24 -15.20
N TYR A 184 -14.94 7.11 -14.06
CA TYR A 184 -13.63 6.44 -13.93
C TYR A 184 -13.76 4.98 -13.46
N GLY A 185 -14.99 4.53 -13.16
CA GLY A 185 -15.25 3.19 -12.68
C GLY A 185 -15.07 3.00 -11.18
N VAL A 186 -15.13 4.09 -10.42
CA VAL A 186 -15.28 4.04 -8.97
C VAL A 186 -16.77 3.87 -8.64
N TRP A 187 -17.06 2.86 -7.83
CA TRP A 187 -18.38 2.61 -7.27
C TRP A 187 -18.48 3.26 -5.90
N GLU A 188 -19.58 3.93 -5.59
CA GLU A 188 -19.85 4.60 -4.32
C GLU A 188 -21.21 4.21 -3.74
N ILE A 189 -21.27 4.10 -2.42
CA ILE A 189 -22.51 4.12 -1.64
C ILE A 189 -22.32 4.92 -0.34
N PHE A 190 -23.36 5.66 0.04
CA PHE A 190 -23.46 6.31 1.34
C PHE A 190 -24.56 5.64 2.18
N LEU A 191 -24.20 5.22 3.38
CA LEU A 191 -25.10 4.62 4.37
C LEU A 191 -25.28 5.60 5.54
N PRO A 192 -26.46 6.24 5.70
CA PRO A 192 -26.70 7.16 6.80
C PRO A 192 -26.71 6.41 8.14
N ASN A 193 -26.43 7.14 9.22
CA ASN A 193 -26.64 6.61 10.56
C ASN A 193 -28.06 6.08 10.78
N ASN A 194 -28.18 5.08 11.65
CA ASN A 194 -29.47 4.59 12.11
C ASN A 194 -30.23 5.69 12.85
N ALA A 195 -31.54 5.52 13.04
CA ALA A 195 -32.39 6.51 13.69
C ALA A 195 -31.98 6.86 15.13
N ASP A 196 -31.24 5.97 15.80
CA ASP A 196 -30.68 6.16 17.14
C ASP A 196 -29.27 6.82 17.13
N GLY A 197 -28.76 7.17 15.95
CA GLY A 197 -27.43 7.75 15.74
C GLY A 197 -26.30 6.72 15.65
N SER A 198 -26.59 5.42 15.79
CA SER A 198 -25.58 4.38 15.65
C SER A 198 -25.14 4.18 14.19
N SER A 199 -23.97 3.56 14.02
CA SER A 199 -23.41 3.27 12.70
C SER A 199 -24.28 2.28 11.92
N ALA A 200 -24.48 2.53 10.62
CA ALA A 200 -25.19 1.62 9.72
C ALA A 200 -24.54 0.23 9.63
N ILE A 201 -23.21 0.18 9.74
CA ILE A 201 -22.43 -1.05 9.81
C ILE A 201 -21.79 -1.10 11.21
N PRO A 202 -22.17 -2.06 12.06
CA PRO A 202 -21.53 -2.24 13.37
C PRO A 202 -20.05 -2.62 13.22
N HIS A 203 -19.19 -2.09 14.09
CA HIS A 203 -17.79 -2.53 14.22
C HIS A 203 -17.70 -4.06 14.32
N GLY A 204 -16.77 -4.66 13.59
CA GLY A 204 -16.57 -6.12 13.60
C GLY A 204 -17.48 -6.91 12.66
N SER A 205 -18.42 -6.24 11.97
CA SER A 205 -19.27 -6.89 10.98
C SER A 205 -18.48 -7.36 9.76
N ARG A 206 -18.86 -8.52 9.21
CA ARG A 206 -18.31 -8.99 7.93
C ARG A 206 -18.91 -8.18 6.79
N VAL A 207 -18.07 -7.83 5.82
CA VAL A 207 -18.41 -7.03 4.64
C VAL A 207 -17.68 -7.54 3.40
N LYS A 208 -18.35 -7.47 2.24
CA LYS A 208 -17.81 -7.70 0.90
C LYS A 208 -18.49 -6.78 -0.10
N ILE A 209 -17.84 -6.55 -1.23
CA ILE A 209 -18.48 -5.99 -2.42
C ILE A 209 -18.92 -7.14 -3.32
N ARG A 210 -20.22 -7.18 -3.65
CA ARG A 210 -20.77 -8.10 -4.63
C ARG A 210 -20.85 -7.40 -5.98
N MET A 211 -20.26 -8.01 -7.00
CA MET A 211 -20.19 -7.44 -8.33
C MET A 211 -20.74 -8.42 -9.36
N ASP A 212 -21.50 -7.90 -10.31
CA ASP A 212 -21.70 -8.58 -11.60
C ASP A 212 -20.56 -8.19 -12.53
N THR A 213 -19.79 -9.17 -13.00
CA THR A 213 -18.56 -8.95 -13.76
C THR A 213 -18.57 -9.72 -15.08
N PRO A 214 -17.68 -9.41 -16.04
CA PRO A 214 -17.54 -10.18 -17.27
C PRO A 214 -17.24 -11.67 -17.04
N SER A 215 -16.68 -12.02 -15.87
CA SER A 215 -16.39 -13.41 -15.47
C SER A 215 -17.51 -14.07 -14.65
N GLY A 216 -18.62 -13.37 -14.44
CA GLY A 216 -19.74 -13.79 -13.60
C GLY A 216 -19.86 -13.02 -12.28
N VAL A 217 -20.85 -13.39 -11.48
CA VAL A 217 -21.08 -12.75 -10.17
C VAL A 217 -20.03 -13.17 -9.16
N LYS A 218 -19.46 -12.20 -8.44
CA LYS A 218 -18.38 -12.42 -7.46
C LYS A 218 -18.58 -11.58 -6.22
N ASP A 219 -18.22 -12.14 -5.07
CA ASP A 219 -18.03 -11.41 -3.82
C ASP A 219 -16.54 -11.24 -3.56
N SER A 220 -16.09 -10.00 -3.43
CA SER A 220 -14.69 -9.66 -3.19
C SER A 220 -14.53 -8.94 -1.84
N ILE A 221 -13.43 -9.19 -1.15
CA ILE A 221 -13.00 -8.35 -0.02
C ILE A 221 -12.51 -7.03 -0.60
N SER A 222 -12.94 -5.89 -0.06
CA SER A 222 -12.50 -4.58 -0.53
C SER A 222 -10.98 -4.49 -0.63
N ALA A 223 -10.46 -3.91 -1.72
CA ALA A 223 -9.03 -3.71 -1.91
C ALA A 223 -8.41 -2.83 -0.79
N TRP A 224 -9.24 -2.05 -0.12
CA TRP A 224 -8.92 -1.07 0.92
C TRP A 224 -9.37 -1.50 2.32
N ILE A 225 -9.66 -2.79 2.51
CA ILE A 225 -10.09 -3.29 3.81
C ILE A 225 -8.98 -3.09 4.86
N LYS A 226 -9.35 -2.62 6.05
CA LYS A 226 -8.41 -2.36 7.16
C LYS A 226 -8.21 -3.56 8.06
N PHE A 227 -9.07 -4.57 7.96
CA PHE A 227 -8.97 -5.80 8.72
C PHE A 227 -9.70 -6.94 8.02
N SER A 228 -9.11 -8.13 8.02
CA SER A 228 -9.75 -9.32 7.46
C SER A 228 -9.43 -10.53 8.31
N VAL A 229 -10.39 -11.42 8.51
CA VAL A 229 -10.24 -12.56 9.40
C VAL A 229 -10.71 -13.84 8.69
N GLN A 230 -9.98 -14.93 8.93
CA GLN A 230 -10.42 -16.28 8.59
C GLN A 230 -11.19 -16.86 9.78
N ALA A 231 -12.49 -17.05 9.62
CA ALA A 231 -13.30 -17.66 10.68
C ALA A 231 -12.92 -19.15 10.86
N PRO A 232 -12.97 -19.70 12.09
CA PRO A 232 -12.69 -21.12 12.32
C PRO A 232 -13.56 -22.02 11.44
N GLY A 233 -12.92 -22.88 10.64
CA GLY A 233 -13.61 -23.81 9.75
C GLY A 233 -14.02 -23.23 8.39
N GLU A 234 -13.79 -21.94 8.15
CA GLU A 234 -13.93 -21.34 6.82
C GLU A 234 -12.60 -21.41 6.06
N ILE A 235 -12.68 -21.70 4.75
CA ILE A 235 -11.54 -21.60 3.84
C ILE A 235 -11.23 -20.14 3.52
N PRO A 236 -12.17 -19.33 2.99
CA PRO A 236 -11.89 -17.95 2.64
C PRO A 236 -11.81 -17.03 3.86
N PHE A 237 -11.14 -15.90 3.68
CA PHE A 237 -11.20 -14.78 4.59
C PHE A 237 -12.48 -13.97 4.36
N ASN A 238 -12.83 -13.18 5.37
CA ASN A 238 -13.86 -12.14 5.26
C ASN A 238 -13.24 -10.79 5.57
N GLY A 239 -13.64 -9.76 4.81
CA GLY A 239 -13.37 -8.38 5.19
C GLY A 239 -14.18 -8.03 6.42
N ILE A 240 -13.55 -7.34 7.37
CA ILE A 240 -14.17 -6.90 8.61
C ILE A 240 -14.23 -5.37 8.59
N TYR A 241 -15.44 -4.82 8.76
CA TYR A 241 -15.58 -3.38 8.96
C TYR A 241 -14.95 -3.00 10.30
N TYR A 242 -13.81 -2.29 10.22
CA TYR A 242 -12.96 -2.00 11.36
C TYR A 242 -13.01 -0.52 11.74
N ASP A 243 -13.93 -0.18 12.63
CA ASP A 243 -14.10 1.14 13.23
C ASP A 243 -14.36 1.01 14.74
N PRO A 244 -13.34 0.68 15.55
CA PRO A 244 -13.54 0.40 16.97
C PRO A 244 -14.11 1.64 17.69
N PRO A 245 -14.84 1.45 18.81
CA PRO A 245 -15.27 2.55 19.67
C PRO A 245 -14.11 3.48 20.06
N GLU A 246 -14.40 4.75 20.35
CA GLU A 246 -13.36 5.76 20.62
C GLU A 246 -12.50 5.39 21.84
N GLU A 247 -13.09 4.73 22.83
CA GLU A 247 -12.44 4.21 24.03
C GLU A 247 -11.51 3.01 23.76
N GLU A 248 -11.68 2.31 22.64
CA GLU A 248 -10.87 1.16 22.23
C GLU A 248 -9.78 1.55 21.20
N LYS A 249 -9.88 2.74 20.59
CA LYS A 249 -8.85 3.23 19.67
C LYS A 249 -7.55 3.51 20.41
N TYR A 250 -6.47 2.97 19.90
CA TYR A 250 -5.14 3.20 20.41
C TYR A 250 -4.68 4.62 20.07
N VAL A 251 -4.20 5.33 21.10
CA VAL A 251 -3.61 6.67 20.97
C VAL A 251 -2.11 6.56 21.26
N PHE A 252 -1.28 6.92 20.27
CA PHE A 252 0.17 6.96 20.42
C PHE A 252 0.60 7.92 21.53
N GLN A 253 1.49 7.43 22.39
CA GLN A 253 2.01 8.21 23.52
C GLN A 253 3.46 8.63 23.30
N HIS A 254 4.19 7.94 22.43
CA HIS A 254 5.64 8.11 22.27
C HIS A 254 5.99 8.61 20.87
N PRO A 255 6.80 9.68 20.76
CA PRO A 255 7.22 10.18 19.47
C PRO A 255 8.18 9.19 18.80
N GLN A 256 8.21 9.23 17.48
CA GLN A 256 9.18 8.49 16.68
C GLN A 256 10.62 8.79 17.14
N PRO A 257 11.47 7.77 17.35
CA PRO A 257 12.87 7.97 17.68
C PRO A 257 13.62 8.76 16.60
N LYS A 258 14.66 9.49 17.00
CA LYS A 258 15.54 10.17 16.04
C LYS A 258 16.27 9.14 15.18
N ARG A 259 16.43 9.46 13.89
CA ARG A 259 17.25 8.68 12.97
C ARG A 259 18.67 8.50 13.53
N PRO A 260 19.15 7.26 13.73
CA PRO A 260 20.48 7.00 14.23
C PRO A 260 21.54 7.23 13.15
N GLU A 261 22.79 7.44 13.56
CA GLU A 261 23.94 7.54 12.64
C GLU A 261 24.20 6.24 11.86
N SER A 262 23.87 5.09 12.46
CA SER A 262 23.99 3.78 11.84
C SER A 262 22.88 2.85 12.33
N LEU A 263 22.31 2.07 11.41
CA LEU A 263 21.26 1.11 11.71
C LEU A 263 21.85 -0.23 12.17
N ARG A 264 21.32 -0.76 13.27
CA ARG A 264 21.50 -2.12 13.75
C ARG A 264 20.10 -2.70 13.84
N ILE A 265 19.74 -3.47 12.82
CA ILE A 265 18.38 -3.93 12.56
C ILE A 265 18.21 -5.35 13.08
N TYR A 266 17.18 -5.57 13.90
CA TYR A 266 16.75 -6.90 14.31
C TYR A 266 15.57 -7.34 13.42
N GLU A 267 15.82 -8.21 12.44
CA GLU A 267 14.77 -8.76 11.57
C GLU A 267 13.92 -9.78 12.34
N SER A 268 12.60 -9.64 12.23
CA SER A 268 11.62 -10.36 13.05
C SER A 268 10.40 -10.77 12.25
N HIS A 269 9.80 -11.89 12.64
CA HIS A 269 8.46 -12.30 12.24
C HIS A 269 7.64 -12.56 13.51
N ILE A 270 6.50 -11.86 13.66
CA ILE A 270 5.69 -11.90 14.89
C ILE A 270 5.24 -13.32 15.22
N GLY A 271 4.57 -13.99 14.28
CA GLY A 271 3.94 -15.28 14.52
C GLY A 271 4.88 -16.42 14.96
N MET A 272 6.19 -16.35 14.70
CA MET A 272 7.15 -17.39 15.05
C MET A 272 8.11 -16.98 16.17
N SER A 273 7.83 -15.87 16.86
CA SER A 273 8.69 -15.37 17.92
C SER A 273 8.39 -16.01 19.30
N SER A 274 7.44 -16.95 19.37
CA SER A 274 7.11 -17.69 20.59
C SER A 274 8.04 -18.91 20.75
N PRO A 275 8.44 -19.28 21.98
CA PRO A 275 9.09 -20.57 22.23
C PRO A 275 8.11 -21.75 22.11
N GLU A 276 6.81 -21.50 22.16
CA GLU A 276 5.76 -22.52 22.00
C GLU A 276 5.42 -22.73 20.51
N PRO A 277 4.96 -23.94 20.11
CA PRO A 277 4.55 -24.22 18.73
C PRO A 277 3.16 -23.64 18.43
N LYS A 278 3.03 -22.31 18.54
CA LYS A 278 1.81 -21.55 18.27
C LYS A 278 2.15 -20.26 17.51
N ILE A 279 1.15 -19.71 16.84
CA ILE A 279 1.26 -18.36 16.27
C ILE A 279 1.28 -17.36 17.43
N ASN A 280 2.35 -16.57 17.53
CA ASN A 280 2.47 -15.54 18.55
C ASN A 280 1.67 -14.28 18.20
N SER A 281 1.44 -13.42 19.21
CA SER A 281 0.67 -12.19 19.06
C SER A 281 1.54 -10.92 19.06
N TYR A 282 0.99 -9.83 18.52
CA TYR A 282 1.55 -8.49 18.64
C TYR A 282 1.79 -8.10 20.10
N ALA A 283 0.82 -8.35 20.99
CA ALA A 283 0.93 -8.06 22.41
C ALA A 283 2.08 -8.84 23.08
N ASN A 284 2.25 -10.12 22.78
CA ASN A 284 3.37 -10.88 23.34
C ASN A 284 4.72 -10.41 22.78
N PHE A 285 4.80 -10.10 21.49
CA PHE A 285 6.01 -9.54 20.89
C PHE A 285 6.40 -8.20 21.52
N ARG A 286 5.41 -7.33 21.74
CA ARG A 286 5.53 -6.03 22.41
C ARG A 286 6.16 -6.18 23.79
N ASP A 287 5.65 -7.11 24.60
CA ASP A 287 5.99 -7.21 26.01
C ASP A 287 7.25 -8.05 26.26
N GLU A 288 7.49 -9.10 25.47
CA GLU A 288 8.56 -10.07 25.73
C GLU A 288 9.75 -9.91 24.77
N VAL A 289 9.49 -9.59 23.50
CA VAL A 289 10.54 -9.60 22.46
C VAL A 289 11.20 -8.23 22.31
N LEU A 290 10.44 -7.12 22.26
CA LEU A 290 11.02 -5.79 22.14
C LEU A 290 12.04 -5.46 23.25
N PRO A 291 11.78 -5.77 24.55
CA PRO A 291 12.78 -5.53 25.60
C PRO A 291 14.06 -6.35 25.39
N ARG A 292 13.95 -7.56 24.84
CA ARG A 292 15.12 -8.38 24.49
C ARG A 292 15.92 -7.73 23.36
N ILE A 293 15.25 -7.27 22.29
CA ILE A 293 15.89 -6.57 21.16
C ILE A 293 16.66 -5.36 21.67
N LYS A 294 16.05 -4.55 22.53
CA LYS A 294 16.68 -3.39 23.15
C LYS A 294 17.90 -3.77 23.99
N ARG A 295 17.81 -4.79 24.85
CA ARG A 295 18.94 -5.27 25.67
C ARG A 295 20.13 -5.74 24.84
N LEU A 296 19.88 -6.29 23.64
CA LEU A 296 20.93 -6.73 22.72
C LEU A 296 21.64 -5.58 21.99
N GLY A 297 21.19 -4.33 22.15
CA GLY A 297 21.85 -3.15 21.58
C GLY A 297 21.43 -2.75 20.16
N TYR A 298 20.38 -3.38 19.63
CA TYR A 298 19.74 -2.97 18.38
C TYR A 298 19.04 -1.62 18.55
N ASN A 299 18.94 -0.85 17.46
CA ASN A 299 18.27 0.45 17.43
C ASN A 299 17.13 0.51 16.39
N ALA A 300 16.92 -0.57 15.64
CA ALA A 300 15.81 -0.73 14.74
C ALA A 300 15.32 -2.19 14.76
N VAL A 301 14.04 -2.40 14.51
CA VAL A 301 13.40 -3.70 14.30
C VAL A 301 12.78 -3.71 12.92
N GLN A 302 13.11 -4.71 12.10
CA GLN A 302 12.40 -4.97 10.84
C GLN A 302 11.33 -6.02 11.12
N ILE A 303 10.07 -5.70 10.85
CA ILE A 303 8.95 -6.60 11.07
C ILE A 303 8.41 -7.05 9.71
N MET A 304 8.58 -8.35 9.47
CA MET A 304 8.10 -9.04 8.28
C MET A 304 6.63 -9.45 8.44
N ALA A 305 5.98 -9.75 7.31
CA ALA A 305 4.66 -10.37 7.26
C ALA A 305 3.53 -9.57 7.96
N ILE A 306 3.64 -8.23 7.98
CA ILE A 306 2.57 -7.36 8.49
C ILE A 306 1.39 -7.29 7.53
N GLN A 307 1.62 -7.08 6.22
CA GLN A 307 0.52 -7.09 5.25
C GLN A 307 -0.17 -8.46 5.26
N GLU A 308 -1.50 -8.47 5.25
CA GLU A 308 -2.27 -9.71 5.37
C GLU A 308 -2.02 -10.64 4.19
N HIS A 309 -1.85 -11.92 4.51
CA HIS A 309 -1.49 -12.97 3.56
C HIS A 309 -2.21 -14.26 3.96
N SER A 310 -3.05 -14.79 3.08
CA SER A 310 -3.84 -16.00 3.36
C SER A 310 -2.97 -17.24 3.63
N TYR A 311 -1.84 -17.39 2.93
CA TYR A 311 -0.94 -18.54 3.08
C TYR A 311 0.17 -18.25 4.09
N TYR A 312 0.06 -18.75 5.32
CA TYR A 312 1.01 -18.46 6.40
C TYR A 312 2.46 -18.87 6.07
N ALA A 313 2.65 -19.99 5.37
CA ALA A 313 3.98 -20.45 4.97
C ALA A 313 4.60 -19.65 3.81
N SER A 314 3.91 -18.64 3.27
CA SER A 314 4.50 -17.65 2.35
C SER A 314 5.48 -16.70 3.04
N PHE A 315 5.54 -16.71 4.38
CA PHE A 315 6.35 -15.78 5.15
C PHE A 315 5.99 -14.30 4.95
N GLY A 316 4.75 -14.03 4.53
CA GLY A 316 4.25 -12.69 4.24
C GLY A 316 4.39 -12.25 2.78
N TYR A 317 5.01 -13.05 1.91
CA TYR A 317 5.29 -12.63 0.53
C TYR A 317 4.10 -12.76 -0.42
N HIS A 318 3.08 -13.57 -0.10
CA HIS A 318 1.87 -13.67 -0.91
C HIS A 318 0.73 -12.83 -0.31
N VAL A 319 0.84 -11.50 -0.44
CA VAL A 319 -0.13 -10.54 0.11
C VAL A 319 -1.48 -10.66 -0.60
N THR A 320 -2.55 -10.69 0.20
CA THR A 320 -3.94 -10.69 -0.26
C THR A 320 -4.64 -9.37 0.01
N ASN A 321 -4.51 -8.81 1.22
CA ASN A 321 -5.15 -7.55 1.62
C ASN A 321 -4.08 -6.54 2.05
N PHE A 322 -3.75 -5.58 1.19
CA PHE A 322 -2.56 -4.73 1.32
C PHE A 322 -2.63 -3.70 2.45
N PHE A 323 -3.85 -3.31 2.83
CA PHE A 323 -4.13 -2.33 3.89
C PHE A 323 -4.46 -2.98 5.24
N ALA A 324 -4.66 -4.30 5.27
CA ALA A 324 -4.95 -5.01 6.50
C ALA A 324 -3.65 -5.52 7.13
N PRO A 325 -3.36 -5.20 8.40
CA PRO A 325 -2.37 -5.93 9.15
C PRO A 325 -2.86 -7.36 9.39
N SER A 326 -1.94 -8.32 9.38
CA SER A 326 -2.23 -9.75 9.53
C SER A 326 -3.00 -10.01 10.82
N SER A 327 -4.23 -10.50 10.67
CA SER A 327 -5.15 -10.78 11.77
C SER A 327 -4.71 -11.91 12.68
N ARG A 328 -3.79 -12.76 12.21
CA ARG A 328 -3.25 -13.90 12.96
C ARG A 328 -2.52 -13.49 14.24
N PHE A 329 -1.99 -12.27 14.28
CA PHE A 329 -1.19 -11.79 15.39
C PHE A 329 -1.99 -10.90 16.36
N GLY A 330 -3.19 -10.48 15.99
CA GLY A 330 -4.03 -9.58 16.77
C GLY A 330 -4.72 -8.52 15.90
N THR A 331 -5.19 -7.48 16.55
CA THR A 331 -5.93 -6.39 15.91
C THR A 331 -5.00 -5.28 15.39
N PRO A 332 -5.49 -4.38 14.50
CA PRO A 332 -4.80 -3.14 14.16
C PRO A 332 -4.38 -2.31 15.39
N GLU A 333 -5.19 -2.25 16.44
CA GLU A 333 -4.82 -1.53 17.68
C GLU A 333 -3.67 -2.21 18.43
N ASP A 334 -3.59 -3.55 18.44
CA ASP A 334 -2.46 -4.27 19.03
C ASP A 334 -1.14 -3.97 18.29
N LEU A 335 -1.19 -3.86 16.96
CA LEU A 335 -0.04 -3.47 16.16
C LEU A 335 0.40 -2.03 16.49
N LYS A 336 -0.53 -1.08 16.59
CA LYS A 336 -0.23 0.30 17.01
C LYS A 336 0.46 0.33 18.37
N SER A 337 -0.06 -0.44 19.34
CA SER A 337 0.54 -0.57 20.66
C SER A 337 1.96 -1.15 20.64
N LEU A 338 2.22 -2.13 19.78
CA LEU A 338 3.57 -2.68 19.59
C LEU A 338 4.55 -1.60 19.12
N ILE A 339 4.15 -0.80 18.14
CA ILE A 339 5.02 0.22 17.54
C ILE A 339 5.30 1.34 18.54
N ASP A 340 4.27 1.80 19.25
CA ASP A 340 4.40 2.82 20.27
C ASP A 340 5.34 2.36 21.41
N ARG A 341 5.27 1.08 21.79
CA ARG A 341 6.22 0.50 22.74
C ARG A 341 7.64 0.43 22.19
N ALA A 342 7.81 0.12 20.90
CA ALA A 342 9.13 0.15 20.27
C ALA A 342 9.72 1.57 20.31
N HIS A 343 8.90 2.59 20.07
CA HIS A 343 9.28 3.99 20.17
C HIS A 343 9.66 4.43 21.58
N GLU A 344 8.89 4.02 22.59
CA GLU A 344 9.24 4.21 24.00
C GLU A 344 10.64 3.64 24.32
N LEU A 345 10.96 2.47 23.75
CA LEU A 345 12.26 1.82 23.88
C LEU A 345 13.35 2.47 23.00
N GLY A 346 13.03 3.50 22.21
CA GLY A 346 13.96 4.15 21.28
C GLY A 346 14.39 3.24 20.14
N LEU A 347 13.51 2.36 19.67
CA LEU A 347 13.70 1.48 18.51
C LEU A 347 12.90 2.04 17.33
N LEU A 348 13.57 2.24 16.19
CA LEU A 348 12.86 2.45 14.93
C LEU A 348 12.15 1.16 14.52
N VAL A 349 10.92 1.26 14.04
CA VAL A 349 10.21 0.12 13.47
C VAL A 349 10.26 0.25 11.96
N LEU A 350 10.66 -0.81 11.28
CA LEU A 350 10.72 -0.93 9.83
C LEU A 350 9.75 -2.03 9.39
N MET A 351 8.95 -1.79 8.36
CA MET A 351 8.01 -2.80 7.84
C MET A 351 8.44 -3.31 6.46
N ASP A 352 8.31 -4.62 6.22
CA ASP A 352 8.45 -5.21 4.88
C ASP A 352 7.27 -4.77 4.02
N ILE A 353 7.56 -4.11 2.89
CA ILE A 353 6.58 -3.83 1.84
C ILE A 353 6.74 -4.87 0.73
N VAL A 354 5.67 -5.60 0.45
CA VAL A 354 5.61 -6.56 -0.66
C VAL A 354 4.74 -6.00 -1.77
N HIS A 355 5.30 -5.07 -2.55
CA HIS A 355 4.61 -4.52 -3.72
C HIS A 355 5.10 -5.13 -5.03
N SER A 356 6.11 -6.01 -5.04
CA SER A 356 6.65 -6.60 -6.27
C SER A 356 5.66 -7.51 -7.01
N HIS A 357 4.69 -8.07 -6.29
CA HIS A 357 3.64 -8.94 -6.79
C HIS A 357 2.48 -9.02 -5.80
N SER A 358 1.38 -9.67 -6.20
CA SER A 358 0.26 -10.03 -5.33
C SER A 358 -0.03 -11.52 -5.44
N SER A 359 -0.62 -12.10 -4.39
CA SER A 359 -1.14 -13.45 -4.44
C SER A 359 -2.08 -13.66 -5.63
N ASN A 360 -2.05 -14.87 -6.22
CA ASN A 360 -3.00 -15.28 -7.25
C ASN A 360 -4.37 -15.71 -6.66
N ASN A 361 -4.58 -15.61 -5.35
CA ASN A 361 -5.85 -15.95 -4.71
C ASN A 361 -6.97 -15.01 -5.16
N THR A 362 -8.01 -15.58 -5.77
CA THR A 362 -9.18 -14.85 -6.28
C THR A 362 -10.32 -14.70 -5.27
N LEU A 363 -10.34 -15.51 -4.20
CA LEU A 363 -11.40 -15.48 -3.17
C LEU A 363 -11.15 -14.40 -2.12
N ASP A 364 -9.88 -14.23 -1.74
CA ASP A 364 -9.49 -13.41 -0.59
C ASP A 364 -8.56 -12.24 -0.97
N GLY A 365 -8.12 -12.18 -2.22
CA GLY A 365 -7.13 -11.21 -2.70
C GLY A 365 -7.58 -10.46 -3.94
N LEU A 366 -6.67 -9.64 -4.47
CA LEU A 366 -6.94 -8.72 -5.59
C LEU A 366 -7.04 -9.42 -6.95
N ASN A 367 -6.69 -10.70 -7.05
CA ASN A 367 -6.71 -11.40 -8.33
C ASN A 367 -8.15 -11.52 -8.87
N GLY A 368 -8.37 -11.09 -10.11
CA GLY A 368 -9.68 -11.12 -10.76
C GLY A 368 -10.73 -10.29 -10.00
N PHE A 369 -10.32 -9.20 -9.34
CA PHE A 369 -11.16 -8.42 -8.44
C PHE A 369 -12.48 -7.98 -9.09
N ASP A 370 -12.41 -7.32 -10.25
CA ASP A 370 -13.54 -6.84 -11.05
C ASP A 370 -13.93 -7.82 -12.18
N GLY A 371 -13.47 -9.06 -12.09
CA GLY A 371 -13.66 -10.11 -13.10
C GLY A 371 -12.77 -10.03 -14.34
N THR A 372 -11.83 -9.08 -14.39
CA THR A 372 -10.82 -9.00 -15.45
C THR A 372 -9.45 -9.49 -14.98
N ASP A 373 -8.57 -9.87 -15.91
CA ASP A 373 -7.16 -10.13 -15.58
C ASP A 373 -6.31 -8.86 -15.58
N THR A 374 -6.81 -7.73 -16.08
CA THR A 374 -6.04 -6.49 -16.28
C THR A 374 -6.23 -5.39 -15.24
N HIS A 375 -7.12 -5.57 -14.26
CA HIS A 375 -7.49 -4.52 -13.29
C HIS A 375 -6.28 -3.85 -12.60
N TYR A 376 -5.76 -4.46 -11.53
CA TYR A 376 -4.52 -4.01 -10.87
C TYR A 376 -3.25 -4.49 -11.59
N PHE A 377 -3.39 -5.43 -12.53
CA PHE A 377 -2.30 -6.24 -13.05
C PHE A 377 -2.13 -6.07 -14.55
N HIS A 378 -0.97 -6.45 -15.07
CA HIS A 378 -0.86 -6.67 -16.51
C HIS A 378 -1.72 -7.87 -16.94
N GLY A 379 -2.18 -7.85 -18.20
CA GLY A 379 -2.87 -9.00 -18.81
C GLY A 379 -1.91 -10.06 -19.33
N GLY A 380 -2.41 -11.27 -19.51
CA GLY A 380 -1.67 -12.40 -20.10
C GLY A 380 -0.35 -12.74 -19.37
N PRO A 381 0.66 -13.29 -20.08
CA PRO A 381 1.93 -13.74 -19.46
C PRO A 381 2.70 -12.65 -18.72
N ARG A 382 2.58 -11.37 -19.15
CA ARG A 382 3.22 -10.23 -18.47
C ARG A 382 2.63 -9.99 -17.08
N GLY A 383 1.40 -10.40 -16.85
CA GLY A 383 0.67 -10.29 -15.59
C GLY A 383 0.98 -11.39 -14.58
N HIS A 384 1.87 -12.33 -14.89
CA HIS A 384 2.10 -13.53 -14.09
C HIS A 384 3.59 -13.78 -13.86
N HIS A 385 3.96 -14.02 -12.60
CA HIS A 385 5.32 -14.39 -12.21
C HIS A 385 5.43 -15.90 -12.03
N TRP A 386 5.88 -16.60 -13.08
CA TRP A 386 5.87 -18.07 -13.14
C TRP A 386 6.58 -18.77 -11.96
N MET A 387 7.71 -18.22 -11.48
CA MET A 387 8.49 -18.85 -10.40
C MET A 387 7.82 -18.68 -9.02
N TRP A 388 6.99 -17.65 -8.86
CA TRP A 388 6.33 -17.32 -7.59
C TRP A 388 4.82 -17.56 -7.67
N ASP A 389 4.31 -18.11 -8.76
CA ASP A 389 2.87 -18.31 -9.00
C ASP A 389 1.99 -17.12 -8.55
N SER A 390 2.34 -15.91 -9.03
CA SER A 390 1.81 -14.65 -8.50
C SER A 390 1.41 -13.67 -9.59
N ARG A 391 0.62 -12.64 -9.25
CA ARG A 391 0.20 -11.57 -10.18
C ARG A 391 1.15 -10.37 -10.15
N LEU A 392 1.39 -9.76 -11.30
CA LEU A 392 2.30 -8.61 -11.47
C LEU A 392 1.52 -7.33 -11.78
N PHE A 393 1.75 -6.30 -10.94
CA PHE A 393 1.07 -5.00 -11.04
C PHE A 393 1.34 -4.29 -12.36
N ASN A 394 0.33 -3.54 -12.83
CA ASN A 394 0.50 -2.60 -13.91
C ASN A 394 0.77 -1.19 -13.36
N TYR A 395 2.02 -0.89 -13.00
CA TYR A 395 2.41 0.45 -12.52
C TYR A 395 2.33 1.56 -13.57
N GLY A 396 1.92 1.25 -14.81
CA GLY A 396 1.58 2.28 -15.79
C GLY A 396 0.16 2.82 -15.64
N SER A 397 -0.70 2.16 -14.86
CA SER A 397 -2.08 2.59 -14.61
C SER A 397 -2.14 3.67 -13.53
N TRP A 398 -2.95 4.72 -13.75
CA TRP A 398 -3.11 5.82 -12.81
C TRP A 398 -3.66 5.35 -11.46
N GLU A 399 -4.68 4.50 -11.46
CA GLU A 399 -5.31 3.98 -10.25
C GLU A 399 -4.45 2.94 -9.53
N VAL A 400 -3.55 2.25 -10.24
CA VAL A 400 -2.49 1.45 -9.59
C VAL A 400 -1.38 2.35 -9.05
N CYS A 401 -1.25 3.57 -9.59
CA CYS A 401 -0.35 4.57 -9.03
C CYS A 401 -0.95 5.27 -7.80
N SER A 402 -2.27 5.51 -7.82
CA SER A 402 -3.05 6.18 -6.78
C SER A 402 -3.40 5.26 -5.62
N SER A 403 -3.85 4.05 -5.93
CA SER A 403 -3.85 2.93 -4.98
C SER A 403 -2.42 2.63 -4.60
N ASP A 404 -2.15 2.49 -3.30
CA ASP A 404 -0.85 2.41 -2.63
C ASP A 404 0.26 1.53 -3.27
N PHE A 405 -0.03 0.76 -4.33
CA PHE A 405 0.92 -0.06 -5.07
C PHE A 405 2.13 0.70 -5.62
N CYS A 406 2.06 2.03 -5.75
CA CYS A 406 3.20 2.82 -6.22
C CYS A 406 4.20 3.17 -5.12
N HIS A 407 5.19 2.30 -4.95
CA HIS A 407 6.56 2.71 -4.61
C HIS A 407 7.52 1.97 -5.53
N HIS A 408 7.56 2.33 -6.82
CA HIS A 408 8.72 2.15 -7.71
C HIS A 408 8.44 2.77 -9.10
N ILE A 409 8.54 4.09 -9.21
CA ILE A 409 9.03 4.67 -10.48
C ILE A 409 10.56 4.70 -10.35
N TRP A 410 11.16 3.57 -10.77
CA TRP A 410 12.57 3.31 -11.10
C TRP A 410 13.72 3.98 -10.31
N LEU A 411 14.56 3.11 -9.74
CA LEU A 411 16.00 3.20 -9.47
C LEU A 411 16.70 4.54 -9.78
N THR A 412 17.44 5.03 -8.79
CA THR A 412 18.41 6.16 -8.75
C THR A 412 17.92 7.51 -8.20
N VAL A 413 17.47 7.56 -6.94
CA VAL A 413 17.70 8.72 -6.05
C VAL A 413 17.89 8.21 -4.61
N PRO A 414 18.90 8.65 -3.84
CA PRO A 414 19.12 8.19 -2.47
C PRO A 414 18.07 8.79 -1.52
N VAL A 415 17.53 7.93 -0.66
CA VAL A 415 17.20 8.22 0.75
C VAL A 415 16.45 9.54 0.99
N ASN A 416 15.11 9.58 0.79
CA ASN A 416 14.13 10.38 1.58
C ASN A 416 12.73 10.55 0.96
N LEU A 417 12.27 9.71 0.04
CA LEU A 417 10.88 9.75 -0.43
C LEU A 417 10.23 8.38 -0.25
N PHE A 418 9.47 8.26 0.83
CA PHE A 418 8.55 7.15 1.07
C PHE A 418 7.29 7.83 1.60
N LEU A 419 6.10 7.66 1.02
CA LEU A 419 4.94 8.44 1.45
C LEU A 419 3.62 7.67 1.58
N HIS A 420 3.43 6.51 0.95
CA HIS A 420 2.06 5.99 0.82
C HIS A 420 1.59 5.17 2.03
N MET A 421 2.37 4.19 2.49
CA MET A 421 2.13 3.57 3.81
C MET A 421 2.52 4.48 4.97
N LEU A 422 3.19 5.60 4.69
CA LEU A 422 3.64 6.53 5.71
C LEU A 422 2.50 7.41 6.23
N ILE A 423 1.30 7.51 5.66
CA ILE A 423 0.25 8.27 6.37
C ILE A 423 -0.56 7.34 7.27
N PHE A 424 -1.06 6.21 6.75
CA PHE A 424 -1.72 5.20 7.59
C PHE A 424 -0.80 4.64 8.69
N TYR A 425 0.47 4.36 8.37
CA TYR A 425 1.44 3.85 9.35
C TYR A 425 2.37 4.91 9.97
N SER A 426 2.49 6.17 9.51
CA SER A 426 3.11 7.23 10.35
C SER A 426 2.13 7.78 11.38
N TYR A 427 0.82 7.76 11.12
CA TYR A 427 -0.15 7.84 12.22
C TYR A 427 0.02 6.65 13.18
N ALA A 428 0.60 5.53 12.70
CA ALA A 428 1.01 4.39 13.51
C ALA A 428 2.49 4.38 13.97
N GLY A 429 3.30 5.41 13.67
CA GLY A 429 4.72 5.48 14.02
C GLY A 429 5.75 4.65 13.21
N ILE A 430 5.39 3.85 12.20
CA ILE A 430 6.34 2.94 11.51
C ILE A 430 7.19 3.67 10.45
N GLU A 431 8.52 3.46 10.45
CA GLU A 431 9.39 3.70 9.28
C GLU A 431 9.36 2.51 8.32
N ILE A 432 9.79 2.67 7.09
CA ILE A 432 9.67 1.62 6.08
C ILE A 432 11.03 1.38 5.43
N LEU A 433 11.45 0.11 5.40
CA LEU A 433 12.63 -0.34 4.65
C LEU A 433 12.18 -1.35 3.61
N THR A 434 12.44 -1.07 2.34
CA THR A 434 12.34 -2.07 1.28
C THR A 434 13.65 -2.85 1.23
N VAL A 435 13.69 -4.05 1.83
CA VAL A 435 14.77 -4.99 1.54
C VAL A 435 14.47 -5.63 0.20
N LYS A 436 15.18 -5.20 -0.85
CA LYS A 436 15.20 -5.94 -2.12
C LYS A 436 15.98 -7.23 -1.87
N ARG A 437 15.29 -8.30 -1.43
CA ARG A 437 15.87 -9.65 -1.43
C ARG A 437 15.89 -10.14 -2.87
N GLU A 438 17.03 -10.03 -3.53
CA GLU A 438 17.38 -11.04 -4.53
C GLU A 438 17.60 -12.34 -3.76
N MET A 439 16.52 -13.11 -3.58
CA MET A 439 16.68 -14.52 -3.21
C MET A 439 17.32 -15.18 -4.42
N VAL A 440 18.65 -15.31 -4.37
CA VAL A 440 19.40 -16.18 -5.27
C VAL A 440 18.85 -17.58 -5.08
N ALA A 441 18.13 -18.07 -6.10
CA ALA A 441 17.82 -19.46 -6.31
C ALA A 441 18.49 -19.90 -7.61
#